data_AF-A0A6A8AP77-F1
#
_entry.id   AF-A0A6A8AP77-F1
#
_cell.length_a   1.000
_cell.length_b   1.000
_cell.length_c   1.000
_cell.angle_alpha   90.00
_cell.angle_beta   90.00
_cell.angle_gamma   90.00
#
_symmetry.space_group_name_H-M   'P 1'
#
loop_
_entity.id
_entity.type
_entity.pdbx_description
1 polymer ?
#
loop_
_entity_poly.entity_id
_entity_poly.type
_entity_poly.pdbx_seq_one_letter_code
_entity_poly.pdbx_strand_id
1 'polypeptide(L)'
;MAEEEKERKVPATLLKTVSEFYREGDVVFKEFDEIRDSYLKGRDIKEDLKKFRSKRVGVFWLIYDIFHKEVELEDKLDGAGIEKEKRDKIFEFKNRFSDLAEEIDILVLEELGVNR
;
A
#
# COMPACT_ATOMS: atom_id res chain seq x y z
N MET A 1 34.42 -2.79 -24.15
CA MET A 1 33.94 -2.32 -22.84
C MET A 1 32.70 -1.52 -23.14
N ALA A 2 31.55 -2.20 -23.21
CA ALA A 2 30.30 -1.61 -23.63
C ALA A 2 29.30 -1.76 -22.47
N GLU A 3 28.87 -0.59 -21.99
CA GLU A 3 27.50 -0.27 -21.57
C GLU A 3 26.66 -1.42 -21.02
N GLU A 4 26.56 -1.50 -19.70
CA GLU A 4 25.28 -1.75 -19.05
C GLU A 4 25.22 -0.89 -17.77
N GLU A 5 25.19 0.43 -17.97
CA GLU A 5 24.41 1.29 -17.07
C GLU A 5 22.97 0.78 -17.14
N LYS A 6 22.66 -0.26 -16.36
CA LYS A 6 21.29 -0.57 -15.97
C LYS A 6 20.85 0.58 -15.07
N GLU A 7 20.53 1.71 -15.69
CA GLU A 7 19.59 2.67 -15.14
C GLU A 7 18.43 1.82 -14.61
N ARG A 8 18.35 1.70 -13.28
CA ARG A 8 17.19 1.12 -12.62
C ARG A 8 16.03 2.02 -12.99
N LYS A 9 15.40 1.76 -14.14
CA LYS A 9 14.22 2.49 -14.61
C LYS A 9 13.17 2.30 -13.54
N VAL A 10 13.06 3.31 -12.70
CA VAL A 10 12.05 3.40 -11.66
C VAL A 10 10.71 3.18 -12.35
N PRO A 11 9.89 2.21 -11.91
CA PRO A 11 8.60 2.00 -12.54
C PRO A 11 7.78 3.29 -12.46
N ALA A 12 7.43 3.87 -13.61
CA ALA A 12 6.60 5.08 -13.67
C ALA A 12 5.28 4.91 -12.88
N THR A 13 4.79 3.67 -12.84
CA THR A 13 3.65 3.25 -12.02
C THR A 13 3.89 3.48 -10.53
N LEU A 14 5.07 3.18 -9.98
CA LEU A 14 5.38 3.40 -8.57
C LEU A 14 5.37 4.90 -8.23
N LEU A 15 6.02 5.73 -9.06
CA LEU A 15 6.04 7.19 -8.87
C LEU A 15 4.63 7.79 -8.88
N LYS A 16 3.80 7.33 -9.82
CA LYS A 16 2.40 7.73 -9.91
C LYS A 16 1.62 7.33 -8.66
N THR A 17 1.73 6.07 -8.24
CA THR A 17 1.00 5.55 -7.07
C THR A 17 1.40 6.26 -5.78
N VAL A 18 2.70 6.48 -5.56
CA VAL A 18 3.19 7.22 -4.37
C VAL A 18 2.68 8.65 -4.37
N SER A 19 2.69 9.30 -5.54
CA SER A 19 2.16 10.67 -5.67
C SER A 19 0.64 10.72 -5.45
N GLU A 20 -0.10 9.72 -5.93
CA GLU A 20 -1.54 9.57 -5.72
C GLU A 20 -1.87 9.34 -4.24
N PHE A 21 -1.16 8.41 -3.59
CA PHE A 21 -1.28 8.15 -2.17
C PHE A 21 -1.01 9.41 -1.34
N TYR A 22 0.05 10.15 -1.65
CA TYR A 22 0.39 11.36 -0.91
C TYR A 22 -0.67 12.46 -1.11
N ARG A 23 -1.09 12.69 -2.36
CA ARG A 23 -2.12 13.69 -2.71
C ARG A 23 -3.48 13.38 -2.08
N GLU A 24 -3.88 12.11 -2.05
CA GLU A 24 -5.15 11.66 -1.50
C GLU A 24 -5.02 11.15 -0.07
N GLY A 25 -3.87 11.40 0.58
CA GLY A 25 -3.52 10.79 1.86
C GLY A 25 -4.61 10.99 2.91
N ASP A 26 -5.15 12.19 3.05
CA ASP A 26 -6.15 12.48 4.08
C ASP A 26 -7.45 11.69 3.84
N VAL A 27 -7.82 11.45 2.58
CA VAL A 27 -8.97 10.62 2.20
C VAL A 27 -8.66 9.15 2.47
N VAL A 28 -7.46 8.68 2.11
CA VAL A 28 -7.04 7.29 2.33
C VAL A 28 -6.99 6.97 3.82
N PHE A 29 -6.39 7.84 4.64
CA PHE A 29 -6.34 7.69 6.09
C PHE A 29 -7.74 7.69 6.70
N LYS A 30 -8.63 8.60 6.27
CA LYS A 30 -10.01 8.63 6.77
C LYS A 30 -10.78 7.36 6.41
N GLU A 31 -10.70 6.88 5.17
CA GLU A 31 -11.35 5.63 4.75
C GLU A 31 -10.83 4.45 5.60
N PHE A 32 -9.53 4.40 5.88
CA PHE A 32 -8.95 3.35 6.73
C PHE A 32 -9.27 3.51 8.22
N ASP A 33 -9.47 4.72 8.74
CA ASP A 33 -9.96 4.93 10.10
C ASP A 33 -11.38 4.36 10.27
N GLU A 34 -12.24 4.53 9.27
CA GLU A 34 -13.61 3.99 9.28
C GLU A 34 -13.61 2.45 9.19
N ILE A 35 -12.72 1.88 8.37
CA ILE A 35 -12.50 0.43 8.28
C ILE A 35 -11.98 -0.09 9.62
N ARG A 36 -10.96 0.56 10.19
CA ARG A 36 -10.36 0.17 11.47
C ARG A 36 -11.36 0.24 12.62
N ASP A 37 -12.16 1.29 12.71
CA ASP A 37 -13.21 1.42 13.73
C ASP A 37 -14.23 0.27 13.62
N SER A 38 -14.55 -0.15 12.39
CA SER A 38 -15.43 -1.30 12.16
C SER A 38 -14.80 -2.62 12.59
N TYR A 39 -13.52 -2.83 12.25
CA TYR A 39 -12.73 -3.99 12.67
C TYR A 39 -12.63 -4.10 14.20
N LEU A 40 -12.30 -2.98 14.88
CA LEU A 40 -12.19 -2.94 16.34
C LEU A 40 -13.52 -3.20 17.06
N LYS A 41 -14.65 -2.99 16.38
CA LYS A 41 -16.01 -3.36 16.86
C LYS A 41 -16.37 -4.82 16.57
N GLY A 42 -15.45 -5.61 16.01
CA GLY A 42 -15.67 -7.00 15.62
C GLY A 42 -16.58 -7.17 14.40
N ARG A 43 -16.70 -6.13 13.56
CA ARG A 43 -17.46 -6.23 12.30
C ARG A 43 -16.57 -6.78 11.19
N ASP A 44 -17.16 -7.55 10.29
CA ASP A 44 -16.50 -7.97 9.05
C ASP A 44 -16.26 -6.75 8.15
N ILE A 45 -14.99 -6.52 7.80
CA ILE A 45 -14.53 -5.38 7.00
C ILE A 45 -14.16 -5.75 5.56
N LYS A 46 -14.32 -7.02 5.18
CA LYS A 46 -13.88 -7.55 3.89
C LYS A 46 -14.47 -6.80 2.71
N GLU A 47 -15.76 -6.52 2.73
CA GLU A 47 -16.42 -5.77 1.66
C GLU A 47 -15.96 -4.30 1.60
N ASP A 48 -15.57 -3.71 2.73
CA ASP A 48 -15.05 -2.34 2.76
C ASP A 48 -13.62 -2.28 2.20
N LEU A 49 -12.78 -3.28 2.53
CA LEU A 49 -11.46 -3.44 1.91
C LEU A 49 -11.58 -3.68 0.39
N LYS A 50 -12.53 -4.50 -0.07
CA LYS A 50 -12.80 -4.70 -1.51
C LYS A 50 -13.24 -3.41 -2.20
N LYS A 51 -14.14 -2.64 -1.58
CA LYS A 51 -14.57 -1.35 -2.12
C LYS A 51 -13.39 -0.40 -2.23
N PHE A 52 -12.55 -0.29 -1.19
CA PHE A 52 -11.34 0.52 -1.23
C PHE A 52 -10.43 0.10 -2.38
N ARG A 53 -10.12 -1.20 -2.48
CA ARG A 53 -9.30 -1.77 -3.56
C ARG A 53 -9.85 -1.41 -4.94
N SER A 54 -11.15 -1.62 -5.17
CA SER A 54 -11.79 -1.36 -6.47
C SER A 54 -11.70 0.10 -6.89
N LYS A 55 -11.75 1.02 -5.92
CA LYS A 55 -11.66 2.47 -6.12
C LYS A 55 -10.21 2.92 -6.34
N ARG A 56 -9.25 2.29 -5.65
CA ARG A 56 -7.83 2.72 -5.59
C ARG A 56 -6.88 1.54 -5.70
N VAL A 57 -6.91 0.86 -6.83
CA VAL A 57 -6.11 -0.36 -7.05
C VAL A 57 -4.62 -0.13 -6.80
N GLY A 58 -4.04 0.96 -7.34
CA GLY A 58 -2.62 1.26 -7.17
C GLY A 58 -2.25 1.49 -5.71
N VAL A 59 -3.01 2.33 -5.01
CA VAL A 59 -2.78 2.65 -3.59
C VAL A 59 -2.96 1.40 -2.72
N PHE A 60 -3.95 0.56 -3.00
CA PHE A 60 -4.12 -0.70 -2.28
C PHE A 60 -2.89 -1.60 -2.39
N TRP A 61 -2.31 -1.75 -3.58
CA TRP A 61 -1.09 -2.55 -3.74
C TRP A 61 0.13 -1.92 -3.08
N LEU A 62 0.22 -0.58 -3.03
CA LEU A 62 1.26 0.09 -2.23
C LEU A 62 1.10 -0.21 -0.74
N ILE A 63 -0.13 -0.19 -0.22
CA ILE A 63 -0.45 -0.52 1.17
C ILE A 63 -0.11 -1.99 1.46
N TYR A 64 -0.46 -2.91 0.55
CA TYR A 64 -0.09 -4.32 0.65
C TYR A 64 1.43 -4.49 0.70
N ASP A 65 2.15 -3.87 -0.23
CA ASP A 65 3.61 -3.98 -0.30
C ASP A 65 4.28 -3.39 0.95
N ILE A 66 3.75 -2.33 1.59
CA ILE A 66 4.36 -1.84 2.84
C ILE A 66 4.12 -2.76 4.04
N PHE A 67 3.02 -3.52 4.08
CA PHE A 67 2.79 -4.49 5.16
C PHE A 67 3.58 -5.79 4.97
N HIS A 68 3.75 -6.27 3.74
CA HIS A 68 4.26 -7.63 3.49
C HIS A 68 5.58 -7.67 2.74
N LYS A 69 6.04 -6.56 2.18
CA LYS A 69 7.28 -6.45 1.39
C LYS A 69 8.03 -5.15 1.70
N GLU A 70 7.99 -4.71 2.96
CA GLU A 70 8.57 -3.43 3.40
C GLU A 70 9.99 -3.20 2.88
N VAL A 71 10.89 -4.17 3.06
CA VAL A 71 12.30 -4.06 2.63
C VAL A 71 12.39 -3.86 1.10
N GLU A 72 11.61 -4.61 0.33
CA GLU A 72 11.58 -4.47 -1.13
C GLU A 72 10.98 -3.13 -1.56
N LEU A 73 9.97 -2.64 -0.84
CA LEU A 73 9.36 -1.34 -1.08
C LEU A 73 10.35 -0.21 -0.75
N GLU A 74 11.06 -0.29 0.39
CA GLU A 74 12.11 0.66 0.77
C GLU A 74 13.17 0.78 -0.31
N ASP A 75 13.74 -0.35 -0.76
CA ASP A 75 14.73 -0.38 -1.83
C ASP A 75 14.22 0.26 -3.13
N LYS A 76 12.93 0.05 -3.45
CA LYS A 76 12.28 0.67 -4.61
C LYS A 76 12.09 2.17 -4.43
N LEU A 77 11.64 2.62 -3.26
CA LEU A 77 11.45 4.05 -2.96
C LEU A 77 12.80 4.79 -2.95
N ASP A 78 13.85 4.15 -2.45
CA ASP A 78 15.24 4.59 -2.48
C ASP A 78 15.78 4.72 -3.89
N GLY A 79 15.72 3.65 -4.67
CA GLY A 79 16.11 3.67 -6.08
C GLY A 79 15.30 4.67 -6.90
N ALA A 80 14.08 4.99 -6.47
CA ALA A 80 13.19 5.96 -7.09
C ALA A 80 13.49 7.43 -6.76
N GLY A 81 14.32 7.71 -5.76
CA GLY A 81 14.56 9.07 -5.29
C GLY A 81 13.30 9.76 -4.75
N ILE A 82 12.32 8.99 -4.24
CA ILE A 82 11.10 9.55 -3.63
C ILE A 82 11.47 10.46 -2.46
N GLU A 83 10.84 11.64 -2.37
CA GLU A 83 11.13 12.58 -1.28
C GLU A 83 10.80 11.96 0.08
N LYS A 84 11.65 12.23 1.08
CA LYS A 84 11.51 11.69 2.44
C LYS A 84 10.10 11.89 3.01
N GLU A 85 9.52 13.07 2.81
CA GLU A 85 8.17 13.40 3.28
C GLU A 85 7.09 12.42 2.78
N LYS A 86 7.14 12.03 1.50
CA LYS A 86 6.19 11.07 0.95
C LYS A 86 6.39 9.69 1.55
N ARG A 87 7.63 9.28 1.78
CA ARG A 87 7.97 8.01 2.43
C ARG A 87 7.46 8.00 3.87
N ASP A 88 7.77 9.05 4.63
CA ASP A 88 7.34 9.20 6.02
C ASP A 88 5.81 9.05 6.14
N LYS A 89 5.03 9.61 5.20
CA LYS A 89 3.56 9.44 5.17
C LYS A 89 3.11 8.00 4.88
N ILE A 90 3.83 7.24 4.04
CA ILE A 90 3.55 5.82 3.79
C ILE A 90 3.85 5.00 5.06
N PHE A 91 4.97 5.25 5.73
CA PHE A 91 5.32 4.57 6.99
C PHE A 91 4.41 4.95 8.16
N GLU A 92 3.95 6.20 8.22
CA GLU A 92 2.93 6.64 9.17
C GLU A 92 1.65 5.80 9.01
N PHE A 93 1.20 5.61 7.77
CA PHE A 93 0.03 4.80 7.46
C PHE A 93 0.21 3.35 7.96
N LYS A 94 1.35 2.72 7.63
CA LYS A 94 1.66 1.36 8.09
C LYS A 94 1.60 1.25 9.62
N ASN A 95 2.23 2.17 10.34
CA ASN A 95 2.26 2.14 11.80
C ASN A 95 0.85 2.29 12.38
N ARG A 96 0.03 3.18 11.82
CA ARG A 96 -1.32 3.48 12.31
C ARG A 96 -2.32 2.35 12.08
N PHE A 97 -2.20 1.61 10.98
CA PHE A 97 -3.16 0.60 10.52
C PHE A 97 -2.58 -0.82 10.53
N SER A 98 -1.51 -1.06 11.30
CA SER A 98 -0.84 -2.36 11.40
C SER A 98 -1.74 -3.49 11.87
N ASP A 99 -2.79 -3.18 12.62
CA ASP A 99 -3.81 -4.12 13.08
C ASP A 99 -4.71 -4.65 11.95
N LEU A 100 -4.70 -4.02 10.78
CA LEU A 100 -5.46 -4.46 9.60
C LEU A 100 -4.65 -5.32 8.63
N ALA A 101 -3.36 -5.54 8.89
CA ALA A 101 -2.47 -6.24 7.97
C ALA A 101 -2.95 -7.69 7.67
N GLU A 102 -3.41 -8.41 8.69
CA GLU A 102 -3.91 -9.78 8.53
C GLU A 102 -5.18 -9.83 7.65
N GLU A 103 -6.12 -8.92 7.85
CA GLU A 103 -7.36 -8.84 7.05
C GLU A 103 -7.06 -8.50 5.58
N ILE A 104 -6.06 -7.65 5.33
CA ILE A 104 -5.59 -7.34 3.98
C ILE A 104 -4.97 -8.58 3.32
N ASP A 105 -4.16 -9.35 4.06
CA ASP A 105 -3.56 -10.60 3.59
C ASP A 105 -4.63 -11.63 3.23
N ILE A 106 -5.62 -11.82 4.11
CA ILE A 106 -6.75 -12.74 3.88
C ILE A 106 -7.48 -12.36 2.60
N LEU A 107 -7.77 -11.07 2.40
CA LEU A 107 -8.41 -10.60 1.17
C LEU A 107 -7.58 -10.94 -0.08
N VAL A 108 -6.27 -10.68 -0.06
CA VAL A 108 -5.40 -10.96 -1.21
C VAL A 108 -5.32 -12.46 -1.50
N LEU A 109 -5.19 -13.30 -0.47
CA LEU A 109 -5.14 -14.76 -0.62
C LEU A 109 -6.43 -15.33 -1.22
N GLU A 110 -7.60 -14.81 -0.80
CA GLU A 110 -8.87 -15.18 -1.40
C GLU A 110 -8.96 -14.80 -2.88
N GLU A 111 -8.52 -13.60 -3.23
CA GLU A 111 -8.55 -13.12 -4.61
C GLU A 111 -7.60 -13.91 -5.53
N LEU A 112 -6.49 -14.41 -4.98
CA LEU A 112 -5.57 -15.31 -5.67
C LEU A 112 -6.12 -16.75 -5.77
N GLY A 113 -7.27 -17.04 -5.14
CA GLY A 113 -7.88 -18.37 -5.12
C GLY A 113 -7.09 -19.39 -4.29
N VAL A 114 -6.24 -18.90 -3.36
CA VAL A 114 -5.38 -19.72 -2.49
C VAL A 114 -6.13 -20.16 -1.22
N ASN A 115 -7.28 -19.54 -0.91
CA ASN A 115 -8.22 -20.01 0.11
C ASN A 115 -9.12 -21.15 -0.42
N ARG A 116 -8.54 -22.35 -0.60
CA ARG A 116 -9.30 -23.60 -0.77
C ARG A 116 -9.04 -24.57 0.37
#